data_AF-A0A7L3FRX5-F1
#
_entry.id   AF-A0A7L3FRX5-F1
#
_cell.length_a   1.000
_cell.length_b   1.000
_cell.length_c   1.000
_cell.angle_alpha   90.00
_cell.angle_beta   90.00
_cell.angle_gamma   90.00
#
_symmetry.space_group_name_H-M   'P 1'
#
loop_
_entity.id
_entity.type
_entity.pdbx_description
1 polymer ?
#
loop_
_entity_poly.entity_id
_entity_poly.type
_entity_poly.pdbx_seq_one_letter_code
_entity_poly.pdbx_strand_id
1 'polypeptide(L)'
;FAGRLVGALDAVLDSNARVAPFRILLQVPGSQVYSAIACGATAEEINQHWEWLEQNLLHTLSVFDNKEDIVNFVKGKVKALIAEETSSKLAEQEEDPEKFREALVKFESRFNFPEAEKLITYYSCCCWKGKVPRQGWLYLSINHLCFYSFFLGKELKLIIPWVEVQKLERTSNVFLTDTVRVTTPNKERDFSTFLNIAEAFRIMEQLADVTLRRLLDNEIFELDPGLQDPTQITKRDLEARAQNEFFRAFFRLPRREKLHEVVDCSLWTPFSRCHTAGRMYTSDSYICFASKENGCCNVIIPLREVISIEKMEDTSLLPNPIIVSIRSKMAFQFIELKDRDTLVENLLRRLKEVNSSNPVHCNNLQNKNQNAPAFGSTCVVRDSEPAQAGTEASQNEERSECGKESSYLLNAEALRSDFHQSGTAGLDFGKSREQIKESLWDDHFVEYGRTVCMFRTEKIRKLVAMGIPESLRGKLWLLFSDAATDLASHPGYYVHLVEASMGKCCMATEEIERDLHRSLPEHPAFQSETGIAALRRVLTAYAHRNPKIGYCQSMNILTSVLLLYAKEEEAFWLLVAVCERMLPDYFNHRVIG
;
A
#
# COMPACT_ATOMS: atom_id res chain seq x y z
N PHE A 1 30.27 35.80 -1.81
CA PHE A 1 29.74 36.45 -0.59
C PHE A 1 28.72 35.61 0.18
N ALA A 2 27.81 34.85 -0.45
CA ALA A 2 26.76 34.09 0.26
C ALA A 2 27.25 33.13 1.38
N GLY A 3 28.32 32.35 1.16
CA GLY A 3 28.76 31.29 2.08
C GLY A 3 29.16 31.73 3.50
N ARG A 4 29.50 33.01 3.72
CA ARG A 4 29.78 33.53 5.08
C ARG A 4 28.52 33.92 5.87
N LEU A 5 27.36 34.04 5.22
CA LEU A 5 26.11 34.29 5.91
C LEU A 5 25.47 33.00 6.44
N VAL A 6 25.60 31.89 5.70
CA VAL A 6 25.04 30.57 6.08
C VAL A 6 25.67 30.06 7.38
N GLY A 7 27.00 29.94 7.45
CA GLY A 7 27.68 29.49 8.67
C GLY A 7 27.52 30.43 9.88
N ALA A 8 27.15 31.69 9.67
CA ALA A 8 26.76 32.61 10.75
C ALA A 8 25.28 32.47 11.15
N LEU A 9 24.43 32.02 10.24
CA LEU A 9 23.02 31.74 10.50
C LEU A 9 22.86 30.39 11.21
N ASP A 10 23.60 29.36 10.82
CA ASP A 10 23.60 28.04 11.49
C ASP A 10 24.01 28.17 12.96
N ALA A 11 25.05 28.96 13.25
CA ALA A 11 25.47 29.31 14.61
C ALA A 11 24.44 30.16 15.41
N VAL A 12 23.35 30.62 14.77
CA VAL A 12 22.24 31.40 15.34
C VAL A 12 20.90 30.63 15.28
N LEU A 13 20.89 29.50 14.59
CA LEU A 13 19.78 28.54 14.42
C LEU A 13 19.93 27.30 15.32
N ASP A 14 21.16 26.96 15.77
CA ASP A 14 21.34 26.01 16.86
C ASP A 14 20.51 26.47 18.08
N SER A 15 19.58 25.63 18.51
CA SER A 15 18.57 25.98 19.50
C SER A 15 19.13 26.17 20.91
N ASN A 16 20.40 25.80 21.14
CA ASN A 16 21.17 26.13 22.34
C ASN A 16 21.47 27.65 22.48
N ALA A 17 21.51 28.38 21.36
CA ALA A 17 22.02 29.75 21.28
C ALA A 17 21.03 30.84 21.76
N ARG A 18 19.76 30.50 22.06
CA ARG A 18 18.77 31.49 22.53
C ARG A 18 18.39 31.25 23.99
N VAL A 19 18.42 32.34 24.75
CA VAL A 19 18.48 32.29 26.21
C VAL A 19 17.08 32.03 26.78
N ALA A 20 16.86 30.81 27.29
CA ALA A 20 15.84 30.56 28.29
C ALA A 20 16.04 31.54 29.46
N PRO A 21 14.99 32.24 29.94
CA PRO A 21 15.14 33.37 30.86
C PRO A 21 15.88 33.02 32.15
N PHE A 22 15.83 31.75 32.56
CA PHE A 22 16.56 31.22 33.69
C PHE A 22 17.50 30.08 33.25
N ARG A 23 18.70 30.04 33.84
CA ARG A 23 19.75 29.06 33.53
C ARG A 23 20.59 28.75 34.77
N ILE A 24 20.91 27.47 34.98
CA ILE A 24 21.95 27.06 35.93
C ILE A 24 23.25 26.85 35.14
N LEU A 25 24.29 27.58 35.54
CA LEU A 25 25.59 27.56 34.90
C LEU A 25 26.63 26.92 35.82
N LEU A 26 27.24 25.82 35.38
CA LEU A 26 28.43 25.26 36.00
C LEU A 26 29.63 26.13 35.64
N GLN A 27 30.20 26.80 36.63
CA GLN A 27 31.49 27.47 36.54
C GLN A 27 32.56 26.66 37.29
N VAL A 28 33.64 26.32 36.60
CA VAL A 28 34.81 25.65 37.19
C VAL A 28 35.81 26.71 37.68
N PRO A 29 36.34 26.63 38.91
CA PRO A 29 37.33 27.59 39.42
C PRO A 29 38.58 27.67 38.53
N GLY A 30 38.75 28.82 37.86
CA GLY A 30 39.83 29.09 36.89
C GLY A 30 39.42 29.00 35.41
N SER A 31 38.21 28.51 35.10
CA SER A 31 37.65 28.57 33.74
C SER A 31 36.99 29.93 33.47
N GLN A 32 37.22 30.48 32.28
CA GLN A 32 36.43 31.60 31.75
C GLN A 32 35.16 31.12 31.00
N VAL A 33 35.02 29.81 30.78
CA VAL A 33 33.88 29.20 30.08
C VAL A 33 32.91 28.60 31.10
N TYR A 34 31.64 29.00 30.99
CA TYR A 34 30.52 28.47 31.74
C TYR A 34 29.83 27.37 30.91
N SER A 35 29.50 26.23 31.52
CA SER A 35 28.61 25.24 30.89
C SER A 35 27.19 25.42 31.42
N ALA A 36 26.20 25.63 30.56
CA ALA A 36 24.80 25.50 30.97
C ALA A 36 24.52 24.03 31.31
N ILE A 37 23.95 23.77 32.50
CA ILE A 37 23.59 22.43 32.97
C ILE A 37 22.10 22.26 33.22
N ALA A 38 21.36 23.37 33.41
CA ALA A 38 19.90 23.41 33.31
C ALA A 38 19.45 24.74 32.67
N CYS A 39 18.28 24.72 32.04
CA CYS A 39 17.57 25.89 31.52
C CYS A 39 16.13 25.85 32.02
N GLY A 40 15.48 27.00 32.17
CA GLY A 40 14.09 27.10 32.60
C GLY A 40 13.36 28.27 31.94
N ALA A 41 12.08 28.07 31.62
CA ALA A 41 11.15 29.10 31.17
C ALA A 41 10.60 29.93 32.34
N THR A 42 10.48 29.36 33.55
CA THR A 42 10.05 30.09 34.76
C THR A 42 11.08 30.07 35.89
N ALA A 43 10.86 30.89 36.93
CA ALA A 43 11.72 30.96 38.10
C ALA A 43 11.48 29.77 39.05
N GLU A 44 10.25 29.27 39.10
CA GLU A 44 9.82 28.11 39.86
C GLU A 44 10.50 26.84 39.33
N GLU A 45 10.50 26.68 38.01
CA GLU A 45 11.18 25.59 37.28
C GLU A 45 12.69 25.57 37.53
N ILE A 46 13.38 26.72 37.44
CA ILE A 46 14.83 26.75 37.67
C ILE A 46 15.20 26.50 39.14
N ASN A 47 14.36 26.90 40.08
CA ASN A 47 14.60 26.67 41.51
C ASN A 47 14.46 25.18 41.85
N GLN A 48 13.48 24.48 41.28
CA GLN A 48 13.36 23.01 41.40
C GLN A 48 14.60 22.30 40.84
N HIS A 49 15.10 22.72 39.67
CA HIS A 49 16.35 22.21 39.11
C HIS A 49 17.57 22.50 40.02
N TRP A 50 17.58 23.64 40.74
CA TRP A 50 18.65 23.99 41.68
C TRP A 50 18.59 23.15 42.96
N GLU A 51 17.43 23.05 43.61
CA GLU A 51 17.23 22.24 44.81
C GLU A 51 17.61 20.76 44.57
N TRP A 52 17.25 20.23 43.39
CA TRP A 52 17.66 18.88 43.00
C TRP A 52 19.19 18.74 42.91
N LEU A 53 19.88 19.69 42.25
CA LEU A 53 21.35 19.69 42.11
C LEU A 53 22.06 19.85 43.46
N GLU A 54 21.50 20.67 44.36
CA GLU A 54 22.04 20.90 45.70
C GLU A 54 21.99 19.63 46.55
N GLN A 55 20.84 18.94 46.57
CA GLN A 55 20.66 17.69 47.30
C GLN A 55 21.47 16.53 46.71
N ASN A 56 21.38 16.32 45.39
CA ASN A 56 21.84 15.08 44.75
C ASN A 56 23.25 15.15 44.14
N LEU A 57 23.81 16.34 43.93
CA LEU A 57 25.04 16.50 43.14
C LEU A 57 26.13 17.33 43.83
N LEU A 58 25.80 18.46 44.48
CA LEU A 58 26.80 19.36 45.06
C LEU A 58 27.71 18.66 46.08
N HIS A 59 27.14 17.79 46.92
CA HIS A 59 27.87 17.03 47.94
C HIS A 59 28.90 16.06 47.35
N THR A 60 28.74 15.64 46.08
CA THR A 60 29.63 14.67 45.41
C THR A 60 30.75 15.35 44.62
N LEU A 61 30.63 16.64 44.29
CA LEU A 61 31.63 17.34 43.47
C LEU A 61 32.96 17.56 44.20
N SER A 62 32.95 17.58 45.54
CA SER A 62 34.14 17.73 46.40
C SER A 62 35.05 16.50 46.43
N VAL A 63 34.66 15.40 45.76
CA VAL A 63 35.44 14.14 45.67
C VAL A 63 36.40 14.13 44.47
N PHE A 64 36.28 15.10 43.54
CA PHE A 64 37.05 15.13 42.30
C PHE A 64 38.22 16.13 42.35
N ASP A 65 39.45 15.61 42.37
CA ASP A 65 40.66 16.43 42.23
C ASP A 65 40.81 17.05 40.82
N ASN A 66 40.31 16.36 39.79
CA ASN A 66 40.38 16.83 38.40
C ASN A 66 39.14 17.66 38.00
N LYS A 67 39.41 18.86 37.50
CA LYS A 67 38.42 19.86 37.10
C LYS A 67 37.64 19.49 35.84
N GLU A 68 38.21 18.71 34.93
CA GLU A 68 37.48 18.24 33.74
C GLU A 68 36.53 17.09 34.10
N ASP A 69 36.93 16.22 35.02
CA ASP A 69 36.10 15.12 35.50
C ASP A 69 34.85 15.61 36.25
N ILE A 70 34.93 16.75 36.96
CA ILE A 70 33.73 17.44 37.49
C ILE A 70 32.75 17.77 36.37
N VAL A 71 33.21 18.35 35.26
CA VAL A 71 32.34 18.76 34.14
C VAL A 71 31.74 17.53 33.45
N ASN A 72 32.53 16.48 33.26
CA ASN A 72 32.09 15.23 32.64
C ASN A 72 31.14 14.44 33.55
N PHE A 73 31.38 14.39 34.86
CA PHE A 73 30.51 13.78 35.85
C PHE A 73 29.16 14.51 35.96
N VAL A 74 29.17 15.84 36.06
CA VAL A 74 27.92 16.64 36.13
C VAL A 74 27.09 16.45 34.86
N LYS A 75 27.71 16.57 33.68
CA LYS A 75 27.00 16.33 32.40
C LYS A 75 26.53 14.88 32.27
N GLY A 76 27.33 13.91 32.71
CA GLY A 76 26.98 12.48 32.70
C GLY A 76 25.82 12.15 33.63
N LYS A 77 25.78 12.72 34.84
CA LYS A 77 24.69 12.51 35.81
C LYS A 77 23.40 13.20 35.42
N VAL A 78 23.44 14.43 34.91
CA VAL A 78 22.25 15.09 34.35
C VAL A 78 21.70 14.32 33.14
N LYS A 79 22.57 13.82 32.25
CA LYS A 79 22.18 12.90 31.16
C LYS A 79 21.58 11.58 31.68
N ALA A 80 22.13 11.02 32.76
CA ALA A 80 21.67 9.76 33.33
C ALA A 80 20.25 9.86 33.89
N LEU A 81 19.91 10.92 34.65
CA LEU A 81 18.54 11.08 35.15
C LEU A 81 17.52 11.29 34.03
N ILE A 82 17.85 12.06 32.99
CA ILE A 82 17.01 12.20 31.79
C ILE A 82 16.81 10.85 31.07
N ALA A 83 17.68 9.85 31.30
CA ALA A 83 17.51 8.49 30.77
C ALA A 83 16.81 7.52 31.75
N GLU A 84 16.95 7.70 33.06
CA GLU A 84 16.32 6.87 34.09
C GLU A 84 14.84 7.26 34.34
N GLU A 85 14.52 8.55 34.32
CA GLU A 85 13.19 9.06 34.67
C GLU A 85 12.16 8.91 33.53
N THR A 86 12.60 9.00 32.26
CA THR A 86 11.76 8.73 31.07
C THR A 86 12.14 7.41 30.39
N SER A 87 11.97 6.30 31.11
CA SER A 87 12.24 4.93 30.64
C SER A 87 11.23 4.44 29.57
N SER A 88 11.32 5.04 28.37
CA SER A 88 10.43 4.76 27.25
C SER A 88 11.15 3.99 26.14
N LYS A 89 10.81 2.70 25.98
CA LYS A 89 11.27 1.80 24.90
C LYS A 89 10.94 2.27 23.48
N LEU A 90 10.15 3.33 23.36
CA LEU A 90 9.88 4.04 22.10
C LEU A 90 11.11 4.83 21.63
N ALA A 91 11.84 5.47 22.54
CA ALA A 91 12.99 6.31 22.19
C ALA A 91 14.14 5.50 21.56
N GLU A 92 14.30 4.24 21.95
CA GLU A 92 15.31 3.32 21.40
C GLU A 92 15.06 2.94 19.92
N GLN A 93 13.91 3.35 19.36
CA GLN A 93 13.50 3.05 17.99
C GLN A 93 13.59 4.27 17.04
N GLU A 94 13.94 5.46 17.52
CA GLU A 94 14.17 6.63 16.68
C GLU A 94 15.63 6.74 16.24
N GLU A 95 15.90 7.50 15.17
CA GLU A 95 17.27 7.73 14.66
C GLU A 95 18.16 8.47 15.67
N ASP A 96 17.56 9.28 16.54
CA ASP A 96 18.23 9.99 17.63
C ASP A 96 17.47 9.82 18.96
N PRO A 97 17.77 8.75 19.72
CA PRO A 97 17.13 8.47 21.01
C PRO A 97 17.34 9.56 22.06
N GLU A 98 18.46 10.31 22.02
CA GLU A 98 18.70 11.39 22.99
C GLU A 98 17.77 12.59 22.71
N LYS A 99 17.70 13.06 21.46
CA LYS A 99 16.81 14.16 21.08
C LYS A 99 15.34 13.81 21.22
N PHE A 100 14.94 12.54 21.00
CA PHE A 100 13.56 12.12 21.23
C PHE A 100 13.17 12.12 22.71
N ARG A 101 14.03 11.66 23.63
CA ARG A 101 13.78 11.78 25.09
C ARG A 101 13.65 13.25 25.51
N GLU A 102 14.54 14.11 25.02
CA GLU A 102 14.41 15.55 25.22
C GLU A 102 13.08 16.12 24.70
N ALA A 103 12.58 15.63 23.56
CA ALA A 103 11.31 16.06 22.99
C ALA A 103 10.11 15.55 23.80
N LEU A 104 10.18 14.33 24.35
CA LEU A 104 9.17 13.73 25.22
C LEU A 104 9.00 14.51 26.52
N VAL A 105 10.09 14.78 27.25
CA VAL A 105 10.06 15.58 28.49
C VAL A 105 9.51 17.00 28.20
N LYS A 106 9.89 17.59 27.06
CA LYS A 106 9.36 18.90 26.59
C LYS A 106 7.91 18.85 26.09
N PHE A 107 7.35 17.66 25.83
CA PHE A 107 5.95 17.47 25.48
C PHE A 107 5.12 17.32 26.76
N GLU A 108 5.51 16.41 27.65
CA GLU A 108 4.84 16.13 28.92
C GLU A 108 4.71 17.40 29.78
N SER A 109 5.85 18.06 30.08
CA SER A 109 5.90 19.30 30.86
C SER A 109 5.08 20.46 30.29
N ARG A 110 5.01 20.58 28.95
CA ARG A 110 4.32 21.70 28.30
C ARG A 110 2.84 21.47 28.11
N PHE A 111 2.42 20.24 27.80
CA PHE A 111 1.04 19.94 27.45
C PHE A 111 0.23 19.37 28.62
N ASN A 112 0.87 18.65 29.55
CA ASN A 112 0.27 18.07 30.76
C ASN A 112 -0.94 17.16 30.45
N PHE A 113 -0.71 16.18 29.58
CA PHE A 113 -1.68 15.11 29.29
C PHE A 113 -1.61 13.97 30.32
N PRO A 114 -2.64 13.11 30.42
CA PRO A 114 -2.55 11.83 31.12
C PRO A 114 -1.54 10.88 30.46
N GLU A 115 -1.01 9.93 31.22
CA GLU A 115 -0.02 8.91 30.80
C GLU A 115 -0.41 8.08 29.56
N ALA A 116 -1.70 8.05 29.20
CA ALA A 116 -2.20 7.40 28.00
C ALA A 116 -1.86 8.14 26.68
N GLU A 117 -1.57 9.44 26.72
CA GLU A 117 -1.26 10.24 25.53
C GLU A 117 0.24 10.17 25.19
N LYS A 118 0.65 9.17 24.42
CA LYS A 118 2.04 9.00 24.01
C LYS A 118 2.41 9.91 22.84
N LEU A 119 3.58 10.53 22.90
CA LEU A 119 4.22 11.19 21.78
C LEU A 119 4.66 10.14 20.73
N ILE A 120 4.31 10.36 19.47
CA ILE A 120 4.69 9.51 18.33
C ILE A 120 5.91 10.08 17.61
N THR A 121 5.90 11.38 17.31
CA THR A 121 7.03 12.07 16.65
C THR A 121 6.92 13.59 16.81
N TYR A 122 7.96 14.33 16.43
CA TYR A 122 8.02 15.78 16.56
C TYR A 122 8.82 16.42 15.42
N TYR A 123 8.41 17.61 14.99
CA TYR A 123 9.01 18.33 13.85
C TYR A 123 9.24 19.81 14.17
N SER A 124 10.38 20.35 13.76
CA SER A 124 10.64 21.80 13.76
C SER A 124 9.89 22.45 12.60
N CYS A 125 9.07 23.49 12.88
CA CYS A 125 8.27 24.17 11.86
C CYS A 125 7.84 25.59 12.29
N CYS A 126 7.37 26.39 11.33
CA CYS A 126 6.65 27.64 11.61
C CYS A 126 5.13 27.42 11.61
N CYS A 127 4.43 27.78 12.69
CA CYS A 127 2.97 27.92 12.68
C CYS A 127 2.59 29.37 12.33
N TRP A 128 1.64 29.56 11.42
CA TRP A 128 1.19 30.88 10.98
C TRP A 128 -0.05 31.36 11.74
N LYS A 129 -0.04 32.62 12.17
CA LYS A 129 -1.21 33.32 12.71
C LYS A 129 -1.44 34.60 11.91
N GLY A 130 -2.18 34.48 10.81
CA GLY A 130 -2.20 35.51 9.76
C GLY A 130 -0.83 35.61 9.09
N LYS A 131 -0.38 36.82 8.75
CA LYS A 131 0.91 37.06 8.08
C LYS A 131 2.16 36.91 8.96
N VAL A 132 2.02 36.46 10.22
CA VAL A 132 3.14 36.31 11.16
C VAL A 132 3.45 34.83 11.36
N PRO A 133 4.60 34.32 10.86
CA PRO A 133 5.09 33.00 11.20
C PRO A 133 5.65 32.98 12.62
N ARG A 134 5.48 31.85 13.32
CA ARG A 134 6.05 31.59 14.64
C ARG A 134 6.80 30.27 14.60
N GLN A 135 8.13 30.34 14.60
CA GLN A 135 8.98 29.15 14.67
C GLN A 135 8.76 28.45 16.01
N GLY A 136 8.63 27.13 15.97
CA GLY A 136 8.41 26.29 17.15
C GLY A 136 8.52 24.83 16.79
N TRP A 137 7.87 24.01 17.61
CA TRP A 137 7.88 22.56 17.52
C TRP A 137 6.45 22.03 17.45
N LEU A 138 6.18 21.26 16.40
CA LEU A 138 5.01 20.42 16.25
C LEU A 138 5.29 19.08 16.93
N TYR A 139 4.37 18.64 17.77
CA TYR A 139 4.39 17.37 18.48
C TYR A 139 3.16 16.59 18.04
N LEU A 140 3.36 15.39 17.51
CA LEU A 140 2.28 14.51 17.07
C LEU A 140 2.15 13.37 18.07
N SER A 141 1.04 13.32 18.80
CA SER A 141 0.71 12.25 19.74
C SER A 141 -0.49 11.44 19.23
N ILE A 142 -0.81 10.33 19.91
CA ILE A 142 -1.82 9.36 19.43
C ILE A 142 -3.17 10.02 19.12
N ASN A 143 -3.64 10.94 19.97
CA ASN A 143 -4.97 11.54 19.85
C ASN A 143 -4.94 13.06 19.51
N HIS A 144 -3.75 13.70 19.56
CA HIS A 144 -3.61 15.14 19.36
C HIS A 144 -2.47 15.56 18.44
N LEU A 145 -2.73 16.64 17.71
CA LEU A 145 -1.73 17.53 17.12
C LEU A 145 -1.47 18.68 18.10
N CYS A 146 -0.23 18.79 18.57
CA CYS A 146 0.19 19.80 19.52
C CYS A 146 1.27 20.70 18.93
N PHE A 147 1.27 22.00 19.20
CA PHE A 147 2.33 22.90 18.76
C PHE A 147 2.71 23.90 19.85
N TYR A 148 4.02 24.12 20.02
CA TYR A 148 4.58 25.09 20.97
C TYR A 148 5.59 26.01 20.31
N SER A 149 5.42 27.32 20.52
CA SER A 149 6.39 28.36 20.17
C SER A 149 6.48 29.40 21.28
N PHE A 150 7.69 29.84 21.61
CA PHE A 150 7.92 30.99 22.49
C PHE A 150 8.77 32.02 21.76
N PHE A 151 8.19 33.17 21.44
CA PHE A 151 8.87 34.18 20.62
C PHE A 151 8.57 35.60 21.14
N LEU A 152 9.63 36.38 21.40
CA LEU A 152 9.56 37.74 21.95
C LEU A 152 8.65 37.85 23.19
N GLY A 153 8.84 36.96 24.17
CA GLY A 153 8.04 36.92 25.40
C GLY A 153 6.58 36.48 25.22
N LYS A 154 6.19 36.04 24.01
CA LYS A 154 4.81 35.61 23.70
C LYS A 154 4.79 34.14 23.32
N GLU A 155 4.35 33.33 24.28
CA GLU A 155 3.99 31.93 24.07
C GLU A 155 2.87 31.79 23.02
N LEU A 156 2.89 30.66 22.31
CA LEU A 156 1.80 30.10 21.54
C LEU A 156 1.80 28.58 21.77
N LYS A 157 0.92 28.13 22.66
CA LYS A 157 0.54 26.73 22.83
C LYS A 157 -0.74 26.46 22.02
N LEU A 158 -0.74 25.39 21.24
CA LEU A 158 -1.89 24.88 20.50
C LEU A 158 -2.02 23.38 20.81
N ILE A 159 -3.27 22.94 21.00
CA ILE A 159 -3.68 21.54 21.07
C ILE A 159 -4.88 21.43 20.13
N ILE A 160 -4.88 20.42 19.26
CA ILE A 160 -5.95 20.11 18.31
C ILE A 160 -6.15 18.58 18.37
N PRO A 161 -7.26 18.06 18.91
CA PRO A 161 -7.58 16.64 18.83
C PRO A 161 -7.73 16.21 17.36
N TRP A 162 -7.25 15.02 16.99
CA TRP A 162 -7.39 14.52 15.60
C TRP A 162 -8.85 14.41 15.15
N VAL A 163 -9.77 14.14 16.08
CA VAL A 163 -11.24 14.15 15.84
C VAL A 163 -11.80 15.53 15.46
N GLU A 164 -11.11 16.63 15.79
CA GLU A 164 -11.49 17.98 15.32
C GLU A 164 -10.93 18.33 13.93
N VAL A 165 -10.08 17.49 13.34
CA VAL A 165 -9.45 17.79 12.04
C VAL A 165 -10.39 17.38 10.91
N GLN A 166 -11.09 18.37 10.34
CA GLN A 166 -11.99 18.18 9.20
C GLN A 166 -11.23 18.06 7.87
N LYS A 167 -10.04 18.63 7.78
CA LYS A 167 -9.24 18.63 6.55
C LYS A 167 -7.75 18.76 6.84
N LEU A 168 -6.95 17.97 6.12
CA LEU A 168 -5.50 18.13 5.99
C LEU A 168 -5.18 18.38 4.52
N GLU A 169 -4.41 19.42 4.22
CA GLU A 169 -3.96 19.72 2.85
C GLU A 169 -2.49 20.12 2.83
N ARG A 170 -1.76 19.71 1.79
CA ARG A 170 -0.49 20.32 1.43
C ARG A 170 -0.73 21.41 0.39
N THR A 171 -0.41 22.65 0.71
CA THR A 171 -0.60 23.80 -0.16
C THR A 171 0.73 24.49 -0.44
N SER A 172 1.05 24.69 -1.72
CA SER A 172 2.24 25.42 -2.17
C SER A 172 1.83 26.83 -2.58
N ASN A 173 2.34 27.84 -1.87
CA ASN A 173 2.10 29.25 -2.23
C ASN A 173 3.08 29.73 -3.31
N VAL A 174 2.68 30.75 -4.09
CA VAL A 174 3.50 31.33 -5.19
C VAL A 174 4.88 31.81 -4.73
N PHE A 175 5.05 32.09 -3.44
CA PHE A 175 6.32 32.46 -2.80
C PHE A 175 7.13 31.27 -2.26
N LEU A 176 7.02 30.09 -2.90
CA LEU A 176 7.92 28.93 -2.75
C LEU A 176 8.05 28.33 -1.34
N THR A 177 7.07 28.56 -0.47
CA THR A 177 6.92 27.80 0.78
C THR A 177 5.76 26.82 0.66
N ASP A 178 6.10 25.53 0.73
CA ASP A 178 5.14 24.47 0.98
C ASP A 178 4.62 24.56 2.42
N THR A 179 3.32 24.37 2.57
CA THR A 179 2.60 24.46 3.84
C THR A 179 1.73 23.22 4.04
N VAL A 180 1.56 22.80 5.29
CA VAL A 180 0.50 21.89 5.72
C VAL A 180 -0.60 22.72 6.36
N ARG A 181 -1.80 22.69 5.78
CA ARG A 181 -3.00 23.31 6.33
C ARG A 181 -3.78 22.28 7.14
N VAL A 182 -4.11 22.65 8.38
CA VAL A 182 -5.00 21.90 9.27
C VAL A 182 -6.27 22.73 9.45
N THR A 183 -7.42 22.16 9.06
CA THR A 183 -8.72 22.82 9.19
C THR A 183 -9.54 22.12 10.27
N THR A 184 -10.02 22.90 11.24
CA THR A 184 -10.99 22.47 12.27
C THR A 184 -12.27 23.31 12.16
N PRO A 185 -13.41 22.90 12.76
CA PRO A 185 -14.72 23.56 12.60
C PRO A 185 -14.73 25.06 12.88
N ASN A 186 -13.75 25.55 13.64
CA ASN A 186 -13.65 26.94 14.07
C ASN A 186 -12.49 27.71 13.42
N LYS A 187 -11.43 27.02 12.93
CA LYS A 187 -10.09 27.61 12.70
C LYS A 187 -9.28 26.84 11.66
N GLU A 188 -8.68 27.55 10.71
CA GLU A 188 -7.55 27.05 9.89
C GLU A 188 -6.20 27.36 10.55
N ARG A 189 -5.21 26.48 10.35
CA ARG A 189 -3.81 26.66 10.76
C ARG A 189 -2.85 26.16 9.68
N ASP A 190 -2.01 27.06 9.18
CA ASP A 190 -0.92 26.71 8.28
C ASP A 190 0.38 26.47 9.08
N PHE A 191 1.07 25.39 8.74
CA PHE A 191 2.40 25.04 9.22
C PHE A 191 3.38 24.98 8.04
N SER A 192 4.60 25.47 8.19
CA SER A 192 5.60 25.54 7.10
C SER A 192 7.02 25.24 7.58
N THR A 193 7.98 25.29 6.66
CA THR A 193 9.43 25.21 6.95
C THR A 193 9.82 23.98 7.77
N PHE A 194 9.17 22.85 7.47
CA PHE A 194 9.58 21.51 7.89
C PHE A 194 10.87 21.11 7.16
N LEU A 195 11.73 20.31 7.81
CA LEU A 195 12.86 19.65 7.15
C LEU A 195 12.38 18.61 6.12
N ASN A 196 11.38 17.82 6.48
CA ASN A 196 10.75 16.83 5.60
C ASN A 196 9.22 16.95 5.66
N ILE A 197 8.65 17.85 4.87
CA ILE A 197 7.19 18.07 4.85
C ILE A 197 6.41 16.84 4.36
N ALA A 198 7.01 15.99 3.50
CA ALA A 198 6.33 14.84 2.95
C ALA A 198 6.12 13.73 4.00
N GLU A 199 7.13 13.47 4.83
CA GLU A 199 7.04 12.57 5.99
C GLU A 199 6.08 13.13 7.04
N ALA A 200 6.26 14.39 7.45
CA ALA A 200 5.41 15.02 8.46
C ALA A 200 3.92 14.98 8.07
N PHE A 201 3.60 15.34 6.82
CA PHE A 201 2.23 15.26 6.29
C PHE A 201 1.69 13.83 6.31
N ARG A 202 2.48 12.84 5.85
CA ARG A 202 2.12 11.41 5.85
C ARG A 202 1.80 10.87 7.25
N ILE A 203 2.56 11.26 8.28
CA ILE A 203 2.25 10.88 9.67
C ILE A 203 0.96 11.55 10.16
N MET A 204 0.74 12.83 9.83
CA MET A 204 -0.49 13.55 10.19
C MET A 204 -1.73 12.93 9.54
N GLU A 205 -1.66 12.53 8.26
CA GLU A 205 -2.74 11.81 7.57
C GLU A 205 -3.06 10.47 8.25
N GLN A 206 -2.03 9.67 8.57
CA GLN A 206 -2.23 8.37 9.23
C GLN A 206 -2.82 8.49 10.64
N LEU A 207 -2.38 9.47 11.44
CA LEU A 207 -2.95 9.70 12.78
C LEU A 207 -4.41 10.16 12.73
N ALA A 208 -4.75 11.03 11.77
CA ALA A 208 -6.13 11.46 11.55
C ALA A 208 -7.02 10.28 11.11
N ASP A 209 -6.60 9.49 10.12
CA ASP A 209 -7.33 8.31 9.66
C ASP A 209 -7.49 7.23 10.76
N VAL A 210 -6.42 6.90 11.49
CA VAL A 210 -6.49 5.95 12.62
C VAL A 210 -7.49 6.43 13.68
N THR A 211 -7.49 7.72 14.02
CA THR A 211 -8.43 8.28 14.98
C THR A 211 -9.87 8.19 14.48
N LEU A 212 -10.12 8.56 13.21
CA LEU A 212 -11.46 8.48 12.62
C LEU A 212 -11.97 7.03 12.57
N ARG A 213 -11.15 6.06 12.14
CA ARG A 213 -11.56 4.65 12.09
C ARG A 213 -11.87 4.06 13.46
N ARG A 214 -11.16 4.48 14.52
CA ARG A 214 -11.42 4.05 15.91
C ARG A 214 -12.73 4.61 16.49
N LEU A 215 -13.24 5.71 15.93
CA LEU A 215 -14.48 6.38 16.36
C LEU A 215 -15.71 5.94 15.54
N LEU A 216 -15.50 5.30 14.39
CA LEU A 216 -16.55 4.68 13.58
C LEU A 216 -16.76 3.22 14.03
N ASP A 217 -17.98 2.69 13.86
CA ASP A 217 -18.31 1.31 14.26
C ASP A 217 -17.34 0.28 13.65
N ASN A 218 -16.64 -0.47 14.51
CA ASN A 218 -15.63 -1.48 14.14
C ASN A 218 -16.17 -2.63 13.26
N GLU A 219 -17.49 -2.77 13.10
CA GLU A 219 -18.10 -3.77 12.21
C GLU A 219 -17.78 -3.48 10.73
N ILE A 220 -17.70 -2.19 10.35
CA ILE A 220 -17.62 -1.73 8.97
C ILE A 220 -16.16 -1.53 8.53
N PHE A 221 -15.31 -0.96 9.42
CA PHE A 221 -13.91 -0.66 9.11
C PHE A 221 -12.96 -1.60 9.86
N GLU A 222 -12.36 -2.54 9.11
CA GLU A 222 -11.28 -3.39 9.64
C GLU A 222 -10.00 -2.56 9.85
N LEU A 223 -9.75 -2.17 11.10
CA LEU A 223 -8.45 -1.70 11.58
C LEU A 223 -7.46 -2.87 11.68
N ASP A 224 -6.24 -2.66 11.20
CA ASP A 224 -5.11 -3.58 11.43
C ASP A 224 -5.00 -3.90 12.93
N PRO A 225 -4.82 -5.17 13.36
CA PRO A 225 -4.84 -5.53 14.78
C PRO A 225 -3.85 -4.76 15.66
N GLY A 226 -2.67 -4.42 15.13
CA GLY A 226 -1.67 -3.59 15.83
C GLY A 226 -2.08 -2.12 16.03
N LEU A 227 -3.12 -1.64 15.34
CA LEU A 227 -3.67 -0.29 15.45
C LEU A 227 -4.99 -0.25 16.24
N GLN A 228 -5.41 -1.36 16.85
CA GLN A 228 -6.59 -1.38 17.73
C GLN A 228 -6.25 -0.84 19.13
N ASP A 229 -5.07 -1.16 19.69
CA ASP A 229 -4.57 -0.58 20.94
C ASP A 229 -3.91 0.80 20.66
N PRO A 230 -4.37 1.91 21.28
CA PRO A 230 -3.69 3.20 21.22
C PRO A 230 -2.23 3.15 21.66
N THR A 231 -1.93 2.33 22.66
CA THR A 231 -0.67 2.39 23.41
C THR A 231 0.50 1.69 22.73
N GLN A 232 0.27 0.90 21.66
CA GLN A 232 1.32 0.22 20.89
C GLN A 232 1.76 0.97 19.62
N ILE A 233 1.03 1.99 19.17
CA ILE A 233 1.36 2.69 17.93
C ILE A 233 2.74 3.37 18.06
N THR A 234 3.66 3.02 17.17
CA THR A 234 4.92 3.75 16.96
C THR A 234 4.88 4.56 15.67
N LYS A 235 5.85 5.48 15.48
CA LYS A 235 6.08 6.14 14.19
C LYS A 235 6.23 5.11 13.06
N ARG A 236 7.04 4.07 13.30
CA ARG A 236 7.39 3.03 12.33
C ARG A 236 6.16 2.27 11.83
N ASP A 237 5.16 2.01 12.68
CA ASP A 237 3.93 1.32 12.27
C ASP A 237 3.09 2.15 11.31
N LEU A 238 2.98 3.46 11.56
CA LEU A 238 2.27 4.39 10.69
C LEU A 238 2.99 4.57 9.34
N GLU A 239 4.33 4.59 9.35
CA GLU A 239 5.12 4.61 8.12
C GLU A 239 5.00 3.32 7.32
N ALA A 240 5.05 2.17 8.00
CA ALA A 240 4.84 0.86 7.38
C ALA A 240 3.42 0.73 6.80
N ARG A 241 2.38 1.22 7.50
CA ARG A 241 1.01 1.26 7.00
C ARG A 241 0.88 2.17 5.79
N ALA A 242 1.34 3.43 5.86
CA ALA A 242 1.28 4.35 4.72
C ALA A 242 2.05 3.82 3.50
N GLN A 243 3.19 3.15 3.72
CA GLN A 243 3.97 2.52 2.65
C GLN A 243 3.23 1.33 2.03
N ASN A 244 2.52 0.53 2.84
CA ASN A 244 1.63 -0.54 2.37
C ASN A 244 0.47 0.04 1.56
N GLU A 245 -0.27 1.01 2.09
CA GLU A 245 -1.40 1.65 1.42
C GLU A 245 -1.00 2.29 0.08
N PHE A 246 0.13 2.99 0.03
CA PHE A 246 0.71 3.48 -1.22
C PHE A 246 1.03 2.34 -2.20
N PHE A 247 1.70 1.28 -1.76
CA PHE A 247 2.05 0.12 -2.59
C PHE A 247 0.80 -0.55 -3.19
N ARG A 248 -0.20 -0.85 -2.36
CA ARG A 248 -1.48 -1.43 -2.77
C ARG A 248 -2.24 -0.53 -3.74
N ALA A 249 -2.29 0.78 -3.51
CA ALA A 249 -2.95 1.74 -4.40
C ALA A 249 -2.22 1.93 -5.73
N PHE A 250 -0.89 2.00 -5.71
CA PHE A 250 -0.05 2.24 -6.90
C PHE A 250 -0.12 1.06 -7.89
N PHE A 251 -0.02 -0.17 -7.40
CA PHE A 251 -0.12 -1.38 -8.22
C PHE A 251 -1.55 -1.92 -8.35
N ARG A 252 -2.52 -1.41 -7.57
CA ARG A 252 -3.94 -1.84 -7.51
C ARG A 252 -4.11 -3.28 -7.00
N LEU A 253 -3.35 -3.64 -5.98
CA LEU A 253 -3.32 -4.99 -5.40
C LEU A 253 -4.45 -5.20 -4.36
N PRO A 254 -4.76 -6.46 -3.97
CA PRO A 254 -5.83 -6.75 -3.00
C PRO A 254 -5.64 -6.10 -1.62
N ARG A 255 -6.76 -5.78 -0.94
CA ARG A 255 -6.81 -5.20 0.43
C ARG A 255 -6.19 -6.10 1.54
N ARG A 256 -5.64 -7.27 1.22
CA ARG A 256 -4.92 -8.16 2.17
C ARG A 256 -3.40 -8.21 1.95
N GLU A 257 -2.92 -7.71 0.82
CA GLU A 257 -1.52 -7.84 0.41
C GLU A 257 -0.57 -7.02 1.31
N LYS A 258 0.45 -7.64 1.89
CA LYS A 258 1.46 -6.97 2.72
C LYS A 258 2.78 -6.83 1.96
N LEU A 259 3.31 -5.61 1.94
CA LEU A 259 4.66 -5.28 1.47
C LEU A 259 5.71 -5.78 2.47
N HIS A 260 6.72 -6.50 1.99
CA HIS A 260 7.87 -6.98 2.77
C HIS A 260 9.14 -6.18 2.49
N GLU A 261 9.57 -6.12 1.22
CA GLU A 261 10.86 -5.54 0.84
C GLU A 261 10.68 -4.55 -0.33
N VAL A 262 11.47 -3.47 -0.34
CA VAL A 262 11.59 -2.53 -1.47
C VAL A 262 13.07 -2.39 -1.80
N VAL A 263 13.44 -2.71 -3.04
CA VAL A 263 14.85 -2.80 -3.46
C VAL A 263 15.05 -2.00 -4.75
N ASP A 264 16.03 -1.09 -4.76
CA ASP A 264 16.46 -0.43 -6.00
C ASP A 264 17.06 -1.47 -6.96
N CYS A 265 16.64 -1.45 -8.22
CA CYS A 265 17.07 -2.42 -9.24
C CYS A 265 16.83 -1.89 -10.65
N SER A 266 17.45 -2.52 -11.64
CA SER A 266 17.10 -2.28 -13.06
C SER A 266 16.51 -3.53 -13.71
N LEU A 267 15.38 -3.37 -14.41
CA LEU A 267 14.65 -4.44 -15.10
C LEU A 267 14.90 -4.37 -16.61
N TRP A 268 15.26 -5.48 -17.24
CA TRP A 268 15.33 -5.57 -18.70
C TRP A 268 13.95 -5.29 -19.35
N THR A 269 13.88 -4.26 -20.20
CA THR A 269 12.68 -3.90 -20.97
C THR A 269 12.86 -4.21 -22.45
N PRO A 270 12.20 -5.24 -23.01
CA PRO A 270 12.44 -5.71 -24.39
C PRO A 270 12.21 -4.65 -25.48
N PHE A 271 11.26 -3.75 -25.25
CA PHE A 271 10.90 -2.66 -26.17
C PHE A 271 11.97 -1.55 -26.25
N SER A 272 12.62 -1.22 -25.12
CA SER A 272 13.74 -0.26 -25.07
C SER A 272 15.10 -0.92 -25.32
N ARG A 273 15.18 -2.26 -25.18
CA ARG A 273 16.41 -3.07 -25.26
C ARG A 273 17.50 -2.63 -24.29
N CYS A 274 17.09 -2.25 -23.08
CA CYS A 274 17.98 -1.84 -21.99
C CYS A 274 17.43 -2.29 -20.63
N HIS A 275 18.29 -2.25 -19.60
CA HIS A 275 17.83 -2.33 -18.22
C HIS A 275 17.32 -0.96 -17.78
N THR A 276 16.02 -0.87 -17.49
CA THR A 276 15.35 0.34 -17.01
C THR A 276 15.45 0.42 -15.50
N ALA A 277 16.09 1.47 -14.99
CA ALA A 277 16.23 1.70 -13.54
C ALA A 277 14.88 1.98 -12.86
N GLY A 278 14.71 1.43 -11.66
CA GLY A 278 13.48 1.52 -10.89
C GLY A 278 13.60 0.87 -9.51
N ARG A 279 12.46 0.40 -8.99
CA ARG A 279 12.40 -0.34 -7.72
C ARG A 279 11.54 -1.59 -7.86
N MET A 280 12.03 -2.69 -7.32
CA MET A 280 11.27 -3.90 -7.03
C MET A 280 10.56 -3.72 -5.68
N TYR A 281 9.33 -4.23 -5.60
CA TYR A 281 8.51 -4.31 -4.40
C TYR A 281 8.10 -5.78 -4.25
N THR A 282 8.38 -6.40 -3.10
CA THR A 282 7.98 -7.78 -2.82
C THR A 282 6.88 -7.82 -1.76
N SER A 283 5.96 -8.75 -1.92
CA SER A 283 4.77 -8.89 -1.09
C SER A 283 4.39 -10.37 -0.95
N ASP A 284 3.39 -10.70 -0.12
CA ASP A 284 2.97 -12.08 0.18
C ASP A 284 2.76 -12.93 -1.08
N SER A 285 2.11 -12.33 -2.09
CA SER A 285 1.63 -12.99 -3.31
C SER A 285 2.15 -12.35 -4.60
N TYR A 286 2.85 -11.20 -4.58
CA TYR A 286 3.32 -10.51 -5.79
C TYR A 286 4.78 -10.02 -5.71
N ILE A 287 5.45 -10.03 -6.87
CA ILE A 287 6.63 -9.22 -7.17
C ILE A 287 6.18 -8.09 -8.11
N CYS A 288 6.42 -6.84 -7.76
CA CYS A 288 6.08 -5.69 -8.61
C CYS A 288 7.32 -4.86 -8.92
N PHE A 289 7.30 -4.16 -10.06
CA PHE A 289 8.36 -3.23 -10.47
C PHE A 289 7.76 -1.91 -10.93
N ALA A 290 8.41 -0.81 -10.57
CA ALA A 290 8.11 0.52 -11.11
C ALA A 290 9.40 1.23 -11.54
N SER A 291 9.41 1.78 -12.76
CA SER A 291 10.51 2.60 -13.27
C SER A 291 10.69 3.87 -12.44
N LYS A 292 11.94 4.35 -12.34
CA LYS A 292 12.30 5.57 -11.60
C LYS A 292 11.71 6.83 -12.24
N GLU A 293 11.53 6.80 -13.57
CA GLU A 293 10.79 7.79 -14.33
C GLU A 293 9.31 7.38 -14.44
N ASN A 294 8.40 8.31 -14.15
CA ASN A 294 6.97 8.03 -14.07
C ASN A 294 6.36 7.70 -15.44
N GLY A 295 5.74 6.52 -15.56
CA GLY A 295 5.00 6.09 -16.75
C GLY A 295 5.82 5.33 -17.80
N CYS A 296 7.14 5.23 -17.63
CA CYS A 296 8.01 4.50 -18.55
C CYS A 296 7.79 2.98 -18.50
N CYS A 297 7.76 2.36 -17.32
CA CYS A 297 7.43 0.93 -17.18
C CYS A 297 7.02 0.52 -15.76
N ASN A 298 5.83 -0.06 -15.60
CA ASN A 298 5.42 -0.81 -14.41
C ASN A 298 5.15 -2.28 -14.79
N VAL A 299 5.47 -3.22 -13.90
CA VAL A 299 5.15 -4.66 -14.04
C VAL A 299 4.57 -5.20 -12.73
N ILE A 300 3.59 -6.10 -12.83
CA ILE A 300 3.00 -6.83 -11.70
C ILE A 300 3.10 -8.32 -12.01
N ILE A 301 3.84 -9.06 -11.20
CA ILE A 301 4.08 -10.50 -11.36
C ILE A 301 3.48 -11.21 -10.14
N PRO A 302 2.27 -11.79 -10.23
CA PRO A 302 1.76 -12.66 -9.19
C PRO A 302 2.71 -13.86 -9.03
N LEU A 303 3.13 -14.17 -7.81
CA LEU A 303 3.98 -15.33 -7.50
C LEU A 303 3.35 -16.63 -8.02
N ARG A 304 2.01 -16.69 -8.08
CA ARG A 304 1.29 -17.84 -8.63
C ARG A 304 1.52 -18.06 -10.12
N GLU A 305 1.94 -17.05 -10.89
CA GLU A 305 2.35 -17.19 -12.29
C GLU A 305 3.84 -17.53 -12.45
N VAL A 306 4.64 -17.46 -11.39
CA VAL A 306 6.08 -17.77 -11.40
C VAL A 306 6.30 -19.29 -11.37
N ILE A 307 7.21 -19.76 -12.24
CA ILE A 307 7.70 -21.15 -12.28
C ILE A 307 9.02 -21.26 -11.53
N SER A 308 9.95 -20.33 -11.78
CA SER A 308 11.29 -20.34 -11.18
C SER A 308 11.79 -18.92 -10.90
N ILE A 309 12.65 -18.83 -9.87
CA ILE A 309 13.43 -17.63 -9.53
C ILE A 309 14.88 -18.08 -9.46
N GLU A 310 15.64 -17.72 -10.49
CA GLU A 310 16.98 -18.23 -10.74
C GLU A 310 18.03 -17.14 -10.51
N LYS A 311 19.14 -17.51 -9.89
CA LYS A 311 20.30 -16.62 -9.69
C LYS A 311 21.29 -16.88 -10.80
N MET A 312 21.74 -15.84 -11.51
CA MET A 312 22.77 -15.96 -12.52
C MET A 312 24.15 -15.59 -11.95
N GLU A 313 25.20 -15.91 -12.71
CA GLU A 313 26.58 -15.50 -12.42
C GLU A 313 26.70 -13.97 -12.46
N ASP A 314 27.43 -13.41 -11.49
CA ASP A 314 27.65 -11.98 -11.35
C ASP A 314 28.72 -11.49 -12.34
N THR A 315 28.46 -10.39 -13.05
CA THR A 315 29.40 -9.84 -14.04
C THR A 315 29.39 -8.32 -14.03
N SER A 316 30.46 -7.70 -14.52
CA SER A 316 30.58 -6.23 -14.60
C SER A 316 29.54 -5.54 -15.51
N LEU A 317 28.80 -6.30 -16.32
CA LEU A 317 27.71 -5.81 -17.18
C LEU A 317 26.32 -6.22 -16.67
N LEU A 318 26.23 -7.23 -15.81
CA LEU A 318 25.01 -7.72 -15.17
C LEU A 318 25.32 -7.93 -13.68
N PRO A 319 25.30 -6.86 -12.86
CA PRO A 319 25.58 -6.94 -11.43
C PRO A 319 24.41 -7.56 -10.66
N ASN A 320 24.69 -8.50 -9.75
CA ASN A 320 23.73 -9.23 -8.92
C ASN A 320 22.43 -9.70 -9.64
N PRO A 321 22.54 -10.47 -10.74
CA PRO A 321 21.41 -10.78 -11.60
C PRO A 321 20.49 -11.89 -11.05
N ILE A 322 19.18 -11.71 -11.24
CA ILE A 322 18.18 -12.78 -11.12
C ILE A 322 17.26 -12.83 -12.34
N ILE A 323 16.71 -14.00 -12.63
CA ILE A 323 15.63 -14.19 -13.61
C ILE A 323 14.39 -14.75 -12.90
N VAL A 324 13.23 -14.12 -13.14
CA VAL A 324 11.91 -14.61 -12.72
C VAL A 324 11.17 -15.13 -13.96
N SER A 325 11.02 -16.45 -14.07
CA SER A 325 10.37 -17.10 -15.21
C SER A 325 8.90 -17.38 -14.92
N ILE A 326 7.99 -17.08 -15.86
CA ILE A 326 6.53 -17.23 -15.67
C ILE A 326 5.89 -18.21 -16.66
N ARG A 327 4.70 -18.71 -16.31
CA ARG A 327 3.91 -19.70 -17.07
C ARG A 327 3.70 -19.37 -18.54
N SER A 328 3.60 -18.10 -18.91
CA SER A 328 3.46 -17.66 -20.30
C SER A 328 4.76 -17.68 -21.12
N LYS A 329 5.79 -18.41 -20.66
CA LYS A 329 7.13 -18.51 -21.28
C LYS A 329 7.87 -17.17 -21.40
N MET A 330 7.47 -16.17 -20.61
CA MET A 330 8.21 -14.91 -20.44
C MET A 330 9.13 -15.02 -19.23
N ALA A 331 10.22 -14.28 -19.24
CA ALA A 331 11.16 -14.18 -18.13
C ALA A 331 11.55 -12.71 -17.91
N PHE A 332 11.67 -12.30 -16.64
CA PHE A 332 12.03 -10.95 -16.22
C PHE A 332 13.41 -10.97 -15.59
N GLN A 333 14.39 -10.35 -16.24
CA GLN A 333 15.76 -10.23 -15.73
C GLN A 333 15.89 -8.93 -14.95
N PHE A 334 16.23 -9.04 -13.66
CA PHE A 334 16.55 -7.92 -12.78
C PHE A 334 18.05 -7.93 -12.44
N ILE A 335 18.64 -6.74 -12.36
CA ILE A 335 20.04 -6.50 -11.97
C ILE A 335 20.12 -5.41 -10.88
N GLU A 336 21.33 -5.19 -10.35
CA GLU A 336 21.66 -4.20 -9.31
C GLU A 336 21.03 -4.48 -7.93
N LEU A 337 20.51 -5.69 -7.73
CA LEU A 337 19.85 -6.10 -6.49
C LEU A 337 20.84 -6.22 -5.32
N LYS A 338 20.67 -5.36 -4.31
CA LYS A 338 21.32 -5.51 -3.00
C LYS A 338 20.78 -6.77 -2.30
N ASP A 339 21.64 -7.43 -1.53
CA ASP A 339 21.32 -8.60 -0.70
C ASP A 339 20.55 -9.72 -1.46
N ARG A 340 20.89 -9.86 -2.75
CA ARG A 340 20.23 -10.72 -3.75
C ARG A 340 19.91 -12.13 -3.24
N ASP A 341 20.83 -12.75 -2.52
CA ASP A 341 20.68 -14.13 -2.06
C ASP A 341 19.57 -14.27 -1.01
N THR A 342 19.50 -13.34 -0.06
CA THR A 342 18.43 -13.24 0.96
C THR A 342 17.08 -12.92 0.31
N LEU A 343 17.06 -11.98 -0.63
CA LEU A 343 15.85 -11.63 -1.40
C LEU A 343 15.28 -12.83 -2.15
N VAL A 344 16.14 -13.62 -2.81
CA VAL A 344 15.73 -14.83 -3.53
C VAL A 344 15.27 -15.93 -2.58
N GLU A 345 15.90 -16.12 -1.42
CA GLU A 345 15.42 -17.06 -0.41
C GLU A 345 14.03 -16.68 0.12
N ASN A 346 13.81 -15.40 0.44
CA ASN A 346 12.50 -14.87 0.85
C ASN A 346 11.43 -15.06 -0.24
N LEU A 347 11.77 -14.82 -1.51
CA LEU A 347 10.85 -15.02 -2.63
C LEU A 347 10.55 -16.51 -2.90
N LEU A 348 11.55 -17.40 -2.82
CA LEU A 348 11.36 -18.85 -2.98
C LEU A 348 10.56 -19.46 -1.82
N ARG A 349 10.62 -18.88 -0.62
CA ARG A 349 9.75 -19.22 0.51
C ARG A 349 8.29 -18.84 0.22
N ARG A 350 8.02 -17.56 -0.09
CA ARG A 350 6.67 -17.08 -0.43
C ARG A 350 6.06 -17.82 -1.64
N LEU A 351 6.88 -18.15 -2.64
CA LEU A 351 6.47 -18.96 -3.80
C LEU A 351 6.01 -20.38 -3.40
N LYS A 352 6.65 -21.02 -2.40
CA LYS A 352 6.18 -22.31 -1.87
C LYS A 352 4.86 -22.15 -1.12
N GLU A 353 4.74 -21.13 -0.27
CA GLU A 353 3.53 -20.83 0.51
C GLU A 353 2.30 -20.59 -0.39
N VAL A 354 2.44 -19.76 -1.43
CA VAL A 354 1.40 -19.49 -2.44
C VAL A 354 0.98 -20.76 -3.21
N ASN A 355 1.92 -21.63 -3.56
CA ASN A 355 1.62 -22.90 -4.25
C ASN A 355 1.03 -23.97 -3.31
N SER A 356 1.41 -24.00 -2.03
CA SER A 356 0.87 -24.93 -1.03
C SER A 356 -0.56 -24.57 -0.59
N SER A 357 -0.95 -23.29 -0.68
CA SER A 357 -2.27 -22.80 -0.25
C SER A 357 -3.44 -23.27 -1.13
N ASN A 358 -3.19 -23.93 -2.26
CA ASN A 358 -4.22 -24.43 -3.19
C ASN A 358 -3.80 -25.78 -3.83
N PRO A 359 -3.96 -26.93 -3.15
CA PRO A 359 -3.53 -28.25 -3.67
C PRO A 359 -4.34 -28.81 -4.86
N VAL A 360 -5.36 -28.08 -5.34
CA VAL A 360 -6.41 -28.65 -6.20
C VAL A 360 -6.07 -28.54 -7.69
N HIS A 361 -5.65 -29.69 -8.24
CA HIS A 361 -5.86 -30.09 -9.65
C HIS A 361 -4.99 -29.49 -10.78
N CYS A 362 -3.79 -28.97 -10.49
CA CYS A 362 -2.86 -28.48 -11.53
C CYS A 362 -2.34 -29.52 -12.55
N ASN A 363 -2.57 -30.83 -12.36
CA ASN A 363 -1.94 -31.88 -13.17
C ASN A 363 -2.73 -32.37 -14.41
N ASN A 364 -4.02 -32.06 -14.55
CA ASN A 364 -4.85 -32.69 -15.60
C ASN A 364 -5.07 -31.87 -16.88
N LEU A 365 -4.57 -30.63 -16.96
CA LEU A 365 -4.72 -29.79 -18.17
C LEU A 365 -3.66 -30.04 -19.26
N GLN A 366 -2.75 -31.01 -19.08
CA GLN A 366 -1.69 -31.31 -20.05
C GLN A 366 -2.09 -32.21 -21.23
N ASN A 367 -3.27 -32.85 -21.21
CA ASN A 367 -3.57 -33.98 -22.12
C ASN A 367 -4.77 -33.80 -23.08
N LYS A 368 -5.28 -32.56 -23.26
CA LYS A 368 -6.27 -32.22 -24.31
C LYS A 368 -6.01 -30.84 -24.92
N ASN A 369 -5.03 -30.75 -25.81
CA ASN A 369 -4.98 -29.77 -26.92
C ASN A 369 -3.76 -30.01 -27.84
N GLN A 370 -3.75 -31.14 -28.55
CA GLN A 370 -2.91 -31.32 -29.74
C GLN A 370 -3.80 -31.21 -30.98
N ASN A 371 -3.78 -30.06 -31.68
CA ASN A 371 -4.12 -29.86 -33.10
C ASN A 371 -4.12 -28.36 -33.50
N ALA A 372 -2.93 -27.73 -33.46
CA ALA A 372 -2.62 -26.50 -34.18
C ALA A 372 -1.09 -26.46 -34.43
N PRO A 373 -0.60 -25.93 -35.57
CA PRO A 373 0.77 -26.22 -36.02
C PRO A 373 1.85 -25.44 -35.24
N ALA A 374 2.85 -26.17 -34.76
CA ALA A 374 4.10 -25.58 -34.28
C ALA A 374 5.10 -25.44 -35.43
N PHE A 375 5.63 -24.24 -35.65
CA PHE A 375 6.85 -24.06 -36.42
C PHE A 375 8.05 -24.39 -35.53
N GLY A 376 8.83 -25.40 -35.93
CA GLY A 376 9.96 -25.89 -35.15
C GLY A 376 11.27 -25.15 -35.41
N SER A 377 12.25 -25.39 -34.52
CA SER A 377 13.67 -25.23 -34.82
C SER A 377 14.44 -26.39 -34.18
N THR A 378 15.43 -26.91 -34.89
CA THR A 378 16.00 -28.24 -34.62
C THR A 378 17.33 -28.17 -33.89
N CYS A 379 17.48 -28.94 -32.81
CA CYS A 379 18.77 -29.34 -32.25
C CYS A 379 18.80 -30.86 -32.05
N VAL A 380 19.95 -31.50 -32.29
CA VAL A 380 20.08 -32.96 -32.46
C VAL A 380 21.05 -33.53 -31.42
N VAL A 381 20.65 -34.57 -30.68
CA VAL A 381 21.52 -35.46 -29.90
C VAL A 381 21.01 -36.92 -30.00
N ARG A 382 21.88 -37.89 -29.76
CA ARG A 382 21.72 -39.33 -30.06
C ARG A 382 22.32 -40.23 -28.96
N ASP A 383 21.97 -41.52 -28.84
CA ASP A 383 20.84 -42.26 -29.44
C ASP A 383 19.74 -42.46 -28.34
N SER A 384 19.23 -43.60 -27.84
CA SER A 384 19.45 -45.05 -28.03
C SER A 384 18.18 -45.84 -27.66
N GLU A 385 18.07 -47.08 -28.16
CA GLU A 385 16.96 -48.04 -27.99
C GLU A 385 17.57 -49.46 -27.81
N PRO A 386 16.80 -50.57 -27.62
CA PRO A 386 15.45 -50.73 -27.04
C PRO A 386 15.38 -51.88 -25.99
N ALA A 387 14.21 -52.10 -25.38
CA ALA A 387 13.81 -53.40 -24.80
C ALA A 387 12.29 -53.62 -24.98
N GLN A 388 11.85 -54.87 -25.12
CA GLN A 388 10.52 -55.22 -25.66
C GLN A 388 9.52 -55.79 -24.63
N ALA A 389 8.24 -55.56 -24.94
CA ALA A 389 7.07 -56.44 -24.75
C ALA A 389 6.75 -57.05 -23.37
N GLY A 390 5.49 -56.89 -22.95
CA GLY A 390 4.92 -57.54 -21.76
C GLY A 390 3.41 -57.31 -21.66
N THR A 391 2.63 -58.02 -22.49
CA THR A 391 1.15 -57.98 -22.44
C THR A 391 0.64 -59.08 -21.52
N GLU A 392 -0.10 -58.73 -20.46
CA GLU A 392 -1.17 -59.57 -19.90
C GLU A 392 -2.11 -58.76 -18.99
N ALA A 393 -3.19 -59.37 -18.50
CA ALA A 393 -4.39 -58.64 -18.07
C ALA A 393 -4.89 -58.95 -16.64
N SER A 394 -5.45 -57.93 -15.99
CA SER A 394 -6.36 -58.03 -14.84
C SER A 394 -7.32 -56.82 -14.91
N GLN A 395 -8.63 -57.04 -15.16
CA GLN A 395 -9.69 -57.42 -14.22
C GLN A 395 -10.29 -56.23 -13.44
N ASN A 396 -11.62 -56.23 -13.36
CA ASN A 396 -12.40 -55.14 -12.75
C ASN A 396 -12.33 -55.20 -11.22
N GLU A 397 -12.22 -54.04 -10.57
CA GLU A 397 -12.88 -53.78 -9.29
C GLU A 397 -13.75 -52.52 -9.42
N GLU A 398 -15.03 -52.63 -9.07
CA GLU A 398 -15.96 -51.51 -9.06
C GLU A 398 -15.72 -50.65 -7.82
N ARG A 399 -15.61 -49.32 -7.99
CA ARG A 399 -15.60 -48.41 -6.83
C ARG A 399 -16.26 -47.05 -7.06
N SER A 400 -17.59 -47.09 -7.04
CA SER A 400 -18.47 -46.00 -6.56
C SER A 400 -18.20 -44.60 -7.12
N GLU A 401 -18.80 -44.28 -8.27
CA GLU A 401 -19.03 -42.87 -8.62
C GLU A 401 -19.87 -42.18 -7.54
N CYS A 402 -19.49 -40.96 -7.17
CA CYS A 402 -20.32 -40.03 -6.41
C CYS A 402 -20.10 -38.60 -6.94
N GLY A 403 -20.21 -38.44 -8.25
CA GLY A 403 -20.32 -37.14 -8.88
C GLY A 403 -21.72 -36.58 -8.68
N LYS A 404 -21.90 -35.66 -7.73
CA LYS A 404 -23.08 -34.79 -7.73
C LYS A 404 -22.88 -33.75 -8.83
N GLU A 405 -23.57 -33.92 -9.95
CA GLU A 405 -23.69 -32.85 -10.95
C GLU A 405 -24.37 -31.64 -10.29
N SER A 406 -23.79 -30.45 -10.48
CA SER A 406 -24.37 -29.22 -9.91
C SER A 406 -25.67 -28.89 -10.64
N SER A 407 -26.74 -28.65 -9.88
CA SER A 407 -28.08 -28.38 -10.44
C SER A 407 -28.21 -27.02 -11.14
N TYR A 408 -27.16 -26.19 -11.15
CA TYR A 408 -27.16 -24.86 -11.74
C TYR A 408 -26.25 -24.81 -12.97
N LEU A 409 -26.84 -24.87 -14.16
CA LEU A 409 -26.13 -24.59 -15.41
C LEU A 409 -25.73 -23.10 -15.45
N LEU A 410 -24.42 -22.84 -15.34
CA LEU A 410 -23.82 -21.52 -15.42
C LEU A 410 -23.55 -21.13 -16.88
N ASN A 411 -23.62 -19.84 -17.21
CA ASN A 411 -23.41 -19.37 -18.58
C ASN A 411 -21.90 -19.38 -18.91
N ALA A 412 -21.50 -20.29 -19.81
CA ALA A 412 -20.10 -20.53 -20.19
C ALA A 412 -19.53 -19.50 -21.17
N GLU A 413 -20.36 -18.61 -21.72
CA GLU A 413 -20.00 -17.50 -22.59
C GLU A 413 -20.50 -16.15 -22.03
N ALA A 414 -20.06 -15.05 -22.64
CA ALA A 414 -20.55 -13.70 -22.31
C ALA A 414 -21.84 -13.44 -23.08
N LEU A 415 -22.88 -12.91 -22.44
CA LEU A 415 -24.25 -12.86 -23.00
C LEU A 415 -24.34 -12.21 -24.40
N ARG A 416 -23.41 -11.31 -24.79
CA ARG A 416 -23.44 -10.70 -26.12
C ARG A 416 -23.18 -11.70 -27.27
N SER A 417 -22.43 -12.79 -27.09
CA SER A 417 -22.21 -13.76 -28.19
C SER A 417 -23.50 -14.41 -28.65
N ASP A 418 -24.38 -14.77 -27.70
CA ASP A 418 -25.67 -15.44 -27.96
C ASP A 418 -26.67 -14.59 -28.77
N PHE A 419 -26.66 -13.25 -28.61
CA PHE A 419 -27.68 -12.36 -29.19
C PHE A 419 -27.26 -11.62 -30.47
N HIS A 420 -26.14 -12.00 -31.10
CA HIS A 420 -25.74 -11.45 -32.40
C HIS A 420 -26.51 -12.10 -33.58
N GLN A 421 -27.75 -11.67 -33.81
CA GLN A 421 -28.47 -11.93 -35.06
C GLN A 421 -28.60 -10.68 -35.95
N SER A 422 -28.30 -10.86 -37.24
CA SER A 422 -28.88 -10.10 -38.36
C SER A 422 -28.59 -8.59 -38.45
N GLY A 423 -27.35 -8.17 -38.21
CA GLY A 423 -26.84 -6.89 -38.74
C GLY A 423 -26.31 -7.07 -40.17
N THR A 424 -26.91 -6.42 -41.17
CA THR A 424 -26.49 -6.54 -42.58
C THR A 424 -25.06 -6.03 -42.81
N ALA A 425 -24.18 -6.90 -43.28
CA ALA A 425 -22.81 -6.54 -43.66
C ALA A 425 -22.80 -5.66 -44.92
N GLY A 426 -22.66 -4.34 -44.73
CA GLY A 426 -22.37 -3.40 -45.81
C GLY A 426 -20.99 -3.66 -46.41
N LEU A 427 -20.88 -3.63 -47.74
CA LEU A 427 -19.62 -3.73 -48.46
C LEU A 427 -18.82 -2.43 -48.33
N ASP A 428 -17.99 -2.33 -47.30
CA ASP A 428 -17.09 -1.20 -47.06
C ASP A 428 -15.64 -1.64 -47.25
N PHE A 429 -14.88 -0.93 -48.10
CA PHE A 429 -13.56 -1.36 -48.60
C PHE A 429 -12.38 -0.87 -47.74
N GLY A 430 -12.63 -0.54 -46.48
CA GLY A 430 -11.61 -0.16 -45.48
C GLY A 430 -11.67 -1.06 -44.24
N LYS A 431 -10.57 -1.13 -43.46
CA LYS A 431 -10.61 -1.75 -42.12
C LYS A 431 -11.65 -1.01 -41.27
N SER A 432 -12.53 -1.76 -40.61
CA SER A 432 -13.53 -1.17 -39.72
C SER A 432 -12.87 -0.48 -38.51
N ARG A 433 -13.57 0.44 -37.85
CA ARG A 433 -13.04 1.15 -36.67
C ARG A 433 -12.69 0.20 -35.51
N GLU A 434 -13.33 -0.96 -35.39
CA GLU A 434 -12.93 -1.99 -34.42
C GLU A 434 -11.69 -2.75 -34.90
N GLN A 435 -11.62 -3.17 -36.17
CA GLN A 435 -10.44 -3.87 -36.73
C GLN A 435 -9.15 -3.04 -36.65
N ILE A 436 -9.25 -1.71 -36.72
CA ILE A 436 -8.11 -0.80 -36.50
C ILE A 436 -7.66 -0.86 -35.04
N LYS A 437 -8.59 -0.81 -34.08
CA LYS A 437 -8.25 -0.94 -32.65
C LYS A 437 -7.68 -2.33 -32.33
N GLU A 438 -8.26 -3.40 -32.87
CA GLU A 438 -7.79 -4.78 -32.66
C GLU A 438 -6.33 -4.93 -33.09
N SER A 439 -6.00 -4.44 -34.30
CA SER A 439 -4.63 -4.38 -34.81
C SER A 439 -3.68 -3.68 -33.83
N LEU A 440 -4.05 -2.49 -33.34
CA LEU A 440 -3.25 -1.71 -32.39
C LEU A 440 -3.06 -2.40 -31.03
N TRP A 441 -4.02 -3.23 -30.60
CA TRP A 441 -3.91 -4.02 -29.37
C TRP A 441 -3.07 -5.28 -29.56
N ASP A 442 -3.17 -5.97 -30.71
CA ASP A 442 -2.30 -7.11 -31.01
C ASP A 442 -0.84 -6.69 -31.22
N ASP A 443 -0.58 -5.56 -31.90
CA ASP A 443 0.76 -4.94 -31.99
C ASP A 443 1.32 -4.67 -30.57
N HIS A 444 0.49 -4.14 -29.67
CA HIS A 444 0.86 -3.89 -28.28
C HIS A 444 1.14 -5.18 -27.49
N PHE A 445 0.35 -6.24 -27.70
CA PHE A 445 0.57 -7.53 -27.04
C PHE A 445 1.86 -8.23 -27.50
N VAL A 446 2.32 -7.98 -28.73
CA VAL A 446 3.63 -8.46 -29.22
C VAL A 446 4.78 -7.68 -28.58
N GLU A 447 4.66 -6.36 -28.43
CA GLU A 447 5.73 -5.51 -27.86
C GLU A 447 5.80 -5.57 -26.32
N TYR A 448 4.67 -5.72 -25.62
CA TYR A 448 4.55 -5.58 -24.16
C TYR A 448 4.01 -6.82 -23.42
N GLY A 449 3.58 -7.87 -24.13
CA GLY A 449 2.98 -9.08 -23.56
C GLY A 449 1.46 -9.01 -23.37
N ARG A 450 0.81 -10.17 -23.15
CA ARG A 450 -0.67 -10.33 -23.13
C ARG A 450 -1.25 -10.82 -21.79
N THR A 451 -0.42 -11.05 -20.79
CA THR A 451 -0.82 -11.54 -19.45
C THR A 451 -0.87 -10.42 -18.41
N VAL A 452 -1.27 -10.72 -17.17
CA VAL A 452 -1.23 -9.75 -16.05
C VAL A 452 0.15 -9.10 -15.90
N CYS A 453 1.20 -9.88 -16.13
CA CYS A 453 2.62 -9.52 -16.13
C CYS A 453 3.09 -8.70 -17.35
N MET A 454 2.17 -8.19 -18.18
CA MET A 454 2.54 -7.28 -19.27
C MET A 454 3.29 -6.04 -18.76
N PHE A 455 4.19 -5.51 -19.59
CA PHE A 455 4.92 -4.29 -19.32
C PHE A 455 3.99 -3.07 -19.52
N ARG A 456 3.46 -2.52 -18.42
CA ARG A 456 2.48 -1.42 -18.44
C ARG A 456 3.21 -0.08 -18.60
N THR A 457 3.04 0.57 -19.75
CA THR A 457 3.69 1.85 -20.11
C THR A 457 2.66 2.91 -20.48
N GLU A 458 3.06 4.16 -20.65
CA GLU A 458 2.15 5.24 -21.07
C GLU A 458 1.42 4.94 -22.41
N LYS A 459 2.00 4.09 -23.29
CA LYS A 459 1.33 3.61 -24.52
C LYS A 459 0.00 2.90 -24.21
N ILE A 460 -0.07 2.08 -23.15
CA ILE A 460 -1.31 1.34 -22.83
C ILE A 460 -2.43 2.27 -22.39
N ARG A 461 -2.11 3.38 -21.71
CA ARG A 461 -3.08 4.42 -21.36
C ARG A 461 -3.65 5.11 -22.60
N LYS A 462 -2.81 5.34 -23.62
CA LYS A 462 -3.21 5.91 -24.92
C LYS A 462 -4.11 4.93 -25.69
N LEU A 463 -3.79 3.63 -25.70
CA LEU A 463 -4.65 2.59 -26.30
C LEU A 463 -6.03 2.49 -25.62
N VAL A 464 -6.08 2.51 -24.28
CA VAL A 464 -7.34 2.53 -23.52
C VAL A 464 -8.15 3.80 -23.81
N ALA A 465 -7.50 4.96 -23.91
CA ALA A 465 -8.16 6.24 -24.23
C ALA A 465 -8.71 6.31 -25.67
N MET A 466 -8.12 5.60 -26.64
CA MET A 466 -8.67 5.42 -27.99
C MET A 466 -9.84 4.41 -28.04
N GLY A 467 -10.14 3.75 -26.93
CA GLY A 467 -11.24 2.81 -26.76
C GLY A 467 -10.81 1.35 -26.99
N ILE A 468 -11.14 0.49 -26.02
CA ILE A 468 -10.88 -0.95 -26.08
C ILE A 468 -11.81 -1.60 -27.14
N PRO A 469 -11.28 -2.45 -28.05
CA PRO A 469 -12.07 -3.27 -28.97
C PRO A 469 -13.17 -4.05 -28.26
N GLU A 470 -14.35 -4.15 -28.86
CA GLU A 470 -15.46 -4.93 -28.33
C GLU A 470 -15.06 -6.36 -27.89
N SER A 471 -14.37 -7.06 -28.78
CA SER A 471 -13.83 -8.43 -28.62
C SER A 471 -12.84 -8.59 -27.45
N LEU A 472 -12.24 -7.51 -26.95
CA LEU A 472 -11.22 -7.55 -25.90
C LEU A 472 -11.70 -7.02 -24.55
N ARG A 473 -12.92 -6.49 -24.41
CA ARG A 473 -13.37 -5.78 -23.19
C ARG A 473 -13.28 -6.63 -21.93
N GLY A 474 -14.03 -7.74 -21.82
CA GLY A 474 -14.00 -8.59 -20.62
C GLY A 474 -12.60 -9.10 -20.29
N LYS A 475 -11.87 -9.57 -21.30
CA LYS A 475 -10.49 -10.07 -21.14
C LYS A 475 -9.53 -9.00 -20.59
N LEU A 476 -9.59 -7.76 -21.08
CA LEU A 476 -8.75 -6.67 -20.58
C LEU A 476 -9.26 -6.10 -19.24
N TRP A 477 -10.56 -6.13 -18.97
CA TRP A 477 -11.11 -5.78 -17.66
C TRP A 477 -10.61 -6.75 -16.58
N LEU A 478 -10.62 -8.06 -16.85
CA LEU A 478 -10.06 -9.09 -15.96
C LEU A 478 -8.56 -8.88 -15.70
N LEU A 479 -7.83 -8.42 -16.72
CA LEU A 479 -6.38 -8.19 -16.67
C LEU A 479 -5.96 -6.91 -15.93
N PHE A 480 -6.76 -5.84 -16.04
CA PHE A 480 -6.48 -4.53 -15.44
C PHE A 480 -7.07 -4.34 -14.05
N SER A 481 -8.07 -5.14 -13.68
CA SER A 481 -8.57 -5.28 -12.30
C SER A 481 -7.81 -6.32 -11.47
N ASP A 482 -7.06 -7.19 -12.16
CA ASP A 482 -6.42 -8.41 -11.65
C ASP A 482 -7.40 -9.50 -11.17
N ALA A 483 -8.69 -9.37 -11.49
CA ALA A 483 -9.71 -10.39 -11.24
C ALA A 483 -9.39 -11.74 -11.91
N ALA A 484 -8.55 -11.76 -12.96
CA ALA A 484 -8.01 -13.00 -13.53
C ALA A 484 -7.20 -13.84 -12.53
N THR A 485 -6.41 -13.18 -11.66
CA THR A 485 -5.60 -13.85 -10.64
C THR A 485 -6.48 -14.37 -9.51
N ASP A 486 -7.53 -13.62 -9.11
CA ASP A 486 -8.51 -14.07 -8.12
C ASP A 486 -9.29 -15.30 -8.63
N LEU A 487 -9.87 -15.22 -9.84
CA LEU A 487 -10.58 -16.31 -10.53
C LEU A 487 -9.75 -17.60 -10.55
N ALA A 488 -8.52 -17.50 -11.07
CA ALA A 488 -7.65 -18.66 -11.19
C ALA A 488 -7.26 -19.26 -9.83
N SER A 489 -7.35 -18.49 -8.74
CA SER A 489 -6.90 -18.87 -7.38
C SER A 489 -8.02 -19.42 -6.50
N HIS A 490 -9.25 -19.48 -7.00
CA HIS A 490 -10.39 -20.05 -6.29
C HIS A 490 -11.25 -20.98 -7.19
N PRO A 491 -10.68 -22.06 -7.77
CA PRO A 491 -11.43 -22.93 -8.69
C PRO A 491 -12.70 -23.51 -8.05
N GLY A 492 -13.85 -23.34 -8.72
CA GLY A 492 -15.16 -23.84 -8.24
C GLY A 492 -15.79 -23.00 -7.11
N TYR A 493 -15.12 -21.96 -6.62
CA TYR A 493 -15.65 -21.12 -5.53
C TYR A 493 -16.96 -20.43 -5.90
N TYR A 494 -17.09 -19.90 -7.12
CA TYR A 494 -18.34 -19.29 -7.56
C TYR A 494 -19.49 -20.31 -7.64
N VAL A 495 -19.22 -21.54 -8.11
CA VAL A 495 -20.21 -22.63 -8.16
C VAL A 495 -20.77 -22.91 -6.76
N HIS A 496 -19.88 -23.16 -5.79
CA HIS A 496 -20.29 -23.43 -4.41
C HIS A 496 -20.94 -22.22 -3.73
N LEU A 497 -20.56 -21.00 -4.10
CA LEU A 497 -21.16 -19.78 -3.59
C LEU A 497 -22.57 -19.54 -4.15
N VAL A 498 -22.82 -19.90 -5.41
CA VAL A 498 -24.17 -19.95 -6.01
C VAL A 498 -25.01 -21.02 -5.32
N GLU A 499 -24.50 -22.26 -5.21
CA GLU A 499 -25.16 -23.37 -4.50
C GLU A 499 -25.51 -23.02 -3.05
N ALA A 500 -24.63 -22.29 -2.36
CA ALA A 500 -24.83 -21.86 -0.98
C ALA A 500 -25.72 -20.61 -0.83
N SER A 501 -25.98 -19.82 -1.88
CA SER A 501 -26.74 -18.55 -1.78
C SER A 501 -28.13 -18.61 -2.41
N MET A 502 -28.30 -19.37 -3.49
CA MET A 502 -29.58 -19.47 -4.19
C MET A 502 -30.68 -20.08 -3.31
N GLY A 503 -31.90 -19.52 -3.40
CA GLY A 503 -33.06 -19.97 -2.63
C GLY A 503 -33.09 -19.53 -1.16
N LYS A 504 -32.09 -18.79 -0.66
CA LYS A 504 -32.18 -18.09 0.63
C LYS A 504 -32.94 -16.79 0.48
N CYS A 505 -33.85 -16.49 1.42
CA CYS A 505 -34.50 -15.18 1.51
C CYS A 505 -33.79 -14.29 2.53
N CYS A 506 -33.33 -13.12 2.09
CA CYS A 506 -32.88 -12.01 2.91
C CYS A 506 -33.18 -10.68 2.19
N MET A 507 -33.01 -9.55 2.89
CA MET A 507 -33.21 -8.21 2.32
C MET A 507 -32.52 -8.06 0.95
N ALA A 508 -31.22 -8.39 0.86
CA ALA A 508 -30.45 -8.26 -0.38
C ALA A 508 -31.07 -9.03 -1.56
N THR A 509 -31.58 -10.26 -1.34
CA THR A 509 -32.24 -11.02 -2.41
C THR A 509 -33.59 -10.43 -2.84
N GLU A 510 -34.37 -9.87 -1.91
CA GLU A 510 -35.63 -9.20 -2.24
C GLU A 510 -35.40 -7.91 -3.03
N GLU A 511 -34.32 -7.18 -2.71
CA GLU A 511 -33.90 -6.01 -3.47
C GLU A 511 -33.34 -6.38 -4.86
N ILE A 512 -32.60 -7.49 -4.96
CA ILE A 512 -32.12 -8.02 -6.24
C ILE A 512 -33.31 -8.38 -7.16
N GLU A 513 -34.27 -9.20 -6.74
CA GLU A 513 -35.39 -9.63 -7.61
C GLU A 513 -36.22 -8.45 -8.15
N ARG A 514 -36.44 -7.44 -7.31
CA ARG A 514 -37.09 -6.16 -7.67
C ARG A 514 -36.29 -5.36 -8.70
N ASP A 515 -34.99 -5.59 -8.77
CA ASP A 515 -34.05 -4.82 -9.59
C ASP A 515 -33.68 -5.52 -10.91
N LEU A 516 -33.74 -6.86 -10.99
CA LEU A 516 -33.43 -7.64 -12.21
C LEU A 516 -34.16 -7.10 -13.45
N HIS A 517 -35.49 -7.04 -13.39
CA HIS A 517 -36.35 -6.67 -14.53
C HIS A 517 -36.27 -5.18 -14.92
N ARG A 518 -35.62 -4.33 -14.10
CA ARG A 518 -35.31 -2.93 -14.43
C ARG A 518 -33.84 -2.72 -14.84
N SER A 519 -33.08 -3.80 -15.04
CA SER A 519 -31.66 -3.76 -15.39
C SER A 519 -31.45 -3.86 -16.90
N LEU A 520 -31.13 -2.74 -17.56
CA LEU A 520 -30.98 -2.65 -19.02
C LEU A 520 -32.14 -3.30 -19.81
N PRO A 521 -33.43 -2.98 -19.51
CA PRO A 521 -34.59 -3.72 -20.02
C PRO A 521 -34.74 -3.71 -21.55
N GLU A 522 -34.14 -2.74 -22.23
CA GLU A 522 -34.12 -2.62 -23.69
C GLU A 522 -33.07 -3.53 -24.38
N HIS A 523 -32.16 -4.16 -23.62
CA HIS A 523 -31.10 -5.00 -24.19
C HIS A 523 -31.55 -6.47 -24.25
N PRO A 524 -31.54 -7.13 -25.43
CA PRO A 524 -32.11 -8.47 -25.63
C PRO A 524 -31.67 -9.53 -24.61
N ALA A 525 -30.41 -9.49 -24.17
CA ALA A 525 -29.89 -10.37 -23.14
C ALA A 525 -30.72 -10.39 -21.84
N PHE A 526 -31.19 -9.23 -21.37
CA PHE A 526 -31.98 -9.10 -20.14
C PHE A 526 -33.50 -9.14 -20.40
N GLN A 527 -33.91 -9.42 -21.64
CA GLN A 527 -35.25 -9.87 -22.00
C GLN A 527 -35.35 -11.42 -22.04
N SER A 528 -34.24 -12.12 -21.76
CA SER A 528 -34.18 -13.58 -21.68
C SER A 528 -34.05 -14.06 -20.22
N GLU A 529 -34.71 -15.17 -19.87
CA GLU A 529 -34.53 -15.79 -18.55
C GLU A 529 -33.05 -16.21 -18.33
N THR A 530 -32.33 -16.60 -19.38
CA THR A 530 -30.90 -16.95 -19.31
C THR A 530 -30.02 -15.79 -18.80
N GLY A 531 -30.30 -14.55 -19.24
CA GLY A 531 -29.59 -13.36 -18.79
C GLY A 531 -30.05 -12.88 -17.41
N ILE A 532 -31.35 -12.90 -17.15
CA ILE A 532 -31.93 -12.56 -15.83
C ILE A 532 -31.46 -13.53 -14.75
N ALA A 533 -31.42 -14.83 -15.02
CA ALA A 533 -30.93 -15.85 -14.10
C ALA A 533 -29.42 -15.74 -13.84
N ALA A 534 -28.61 -15.38 -14.83
CA ALA A 534 -27.18 -15.11 -14.60
C ALA A 534 -26.96 -13.84 -13.75
N LEU A 535 -27.71 -12.77 -14.02
CA LEU A 535 -27.67 -11.54 -13.21
C LEU A 535 -28.08 -11.82 -11.75
N ARG A 536 -29.14 -12.61 -11.55
CA ARG A 536 -29.61 -13.12 -10.26
C ARG A 536 -28.52 -13.90 -9.53
N ARG A 537 -27.89 -14.89 -10.18
CA ARG A 537 -26.82 -15.72 -9.59
C ARG A 537 -25.61 -14.87 -9.17
N VAL A 538 -25.09 -14.01 -10.05
CA VAL A 538 -23.89 -13.20 -9.75
C VAL A 538 -24.13 -12.23 -8.58
N LEU A 539 -25.26 -11.50 -8.58
CA LEU A 539 -25.58 -10.56 -7.51
C LEU A 539 -25.83 -11.28 -6.17
N THR A 540 -26.56 -12.40 -6.18
CA THR A 540 -26.89 -13.18 -4.97
C THR A 540 -25.65 -13.84 -4.38
N ALA A 541 -24.76 -14.37 -5.22
CA ALA A 541 -23.46 -14.89 -4.82
C ALA A 541 -22.59 -13.79 -4.20
N TYR A 542 -22.51 -12.60 -4.81
CA TYR A 542 -21.72 -11.49 -4.26
C TYR A 542 -22.24 -11.03 -2.89
N ALA A 543 -23.55 -10.82 -2.76
CA ALA A 543 -24.18 -10.45 -1.50
C ALA A 543 -23.97 -11.51 -0.40
N HIS A 544 -23.91 -12.80 -0.77
CA HIS A 544 -23.58 -13.87 0.19
C HIS A 544 -22.09 -13.90 0.56
N ARG A 545 -21.18 -13.64 -0.39
CA ARG A 545 -19.73 -13.57 -0.14
C ARG A 545 -19.38 -12.45 0.84
N ASN A 546 -19.98 -11.29 0.68
CA ASN A 546 -19.61 -10.09 1.43
C ASN A 546 -20.83 -9.43 2.11
N PRO A 547 -21.37 -10.02 3.19
CA PRO A 547 -22.56 -9.48 3.87
C PRO A 547 -22.38 -8.09 4.49
N LYS A 548 -21.15 -7.57 4.60
CA LYS A 548 -20.88 -6.19 5.03
C LYS A 548 -21.24 -5.14 3.97
N ILE A 549 -21.13 -5.53 2.69
CA ILE A 549 -21.48 -4.69 1.53
C ILE A 549 -22.85 -5.11 0.96
N GLY A 550 -23.21 -6.40 1.07
CA GLY A 550 -24.51 -6.93 0.68
C GLY A 550 -24.84 -6.68 -0.79
N TYR A 551 -25.95 -5.98 -1.03
CA TYR A 551 -26.36 -5.50 -2.34
C TYR A 551 -26.63 -3.98 -2.29
N CYS A 552 -26.32 -3.29 -3.39
CA CYS A 552 -26.64 -1.88 -3.58
C CYS A 552 -27.23 -1.67 -4.98
N GLN A 553 -28.22 -0.78 -5.12
CA GLN A 553 -28.96 -0.52 -6.38
C GLN A 553 -28.07 -0.06 -7.56
N SER A 554 -26.79 0.25 -7.36
CA SER A 554 -25.85 0.50 -8.46
C SER A 554 -25.23 -0.77 -9.06
N MET A 555 -25.28 -1.90 -8.35
CA MET A 555 -24.61 -3.16 -8.73
C MET A 555 -25.33 -3.91 -9.85
N ASN A 556 -26.65 -3.83 -9.96
CA ASN A 556 -27.40 -4.53 -11.02
C ASN A 556 -27.02 -4.02 -12.42
N ILE A 557 -26.94 -2.71 -12.62
CA ILE A 557 -26.53 -2.10 -13.90
C ILE A 557 -25.05 -2.42 -14.19
N LEU A 558 -24.18 -2.33 -13.17
CA LEU A 558 -22.77 -2.72 -13.31
C LEU A 558 -22.64 -4.18 -13.77
N THR A 559 -23.25 -5.12 -13.03
CA THR A 559 -23.19 -6.56 -13.30
C THR A 559 -23.82 -6.91 -14.64
N SER A 560 -24.91 -6.22 -15.02
CA SER A 560 -25.50 -6.36 -16.35
C SER A 560 -24.51 -6.00 -17.45
N VAL A 561 -23.79 -4.88 -17.31
CA VAL A 561 -22.72 -4.49 -18.27
C VAL A 561 -21.56 -5.49 -18.26
N LEU A 562 -21.16 -6.02 -17.10
CA LEU A 562 -20.09 -7.03 -17.01
C LEU A 562 -20.47 -8.33 -17.74
N LEU A 563 -21.69 -8.84 -17.53
CA LEU A 563 -22.22 -10.05 -18.18
C LEU A 563 -22.36 -9.94 -19.71
N LEU A 564 -22.38 -8.73 -20.28
CA LEU A 564 -22.35 -8.55 -21.73
C LEU A 564 -20.96 -8.80 -22.36
N TYR A 565 -19.88 -8.74 -21.59
CA TYR A 565 -18.51 -8.81 -22.14
C TYR A 565 -17.62 -9.88 -21.48
N ALA A 566 -18.05 -10.47 -20.38
CA ALA A 566 -17.36 -11.51 -19.63
C ALA A 566 -18.32 -12.67 -19.32
N LYS A 567 -17.79 -13.87 -19.11
CA LYS A 567 -18.55 -15.05 -18.67
C LYS A 567 -19.16 -14.82 -17.29
N GLU A 568 -20.08 -15.68 -16.85
CA GLU A 568 -20.78 -15.49 -15.57
C GLU A 568 -19.84 -15.42 -14.36
N GLU A 569 -18.93 -16.39 -14.20
CA GLU A 569 -17.94 -16.38 -13.12
C GLU A 569 -16.91 -15.25 -13.29
N GLU A 570 -16.53 -14.91 -14.51
CA GLU A 570 -15.65 -13.78 -14.80
C GLU A 570 -16.30 -12.44 -14.38
N ALA A 571 -17.59 -12.26 -14.65
CA ALA A 571 -18.37 -11.10 -14.25
C ALA A 571 -18.51 -11.00 -12.72
N PHE A 572 -18.65 -12.13 -12.02
CA PHE A 572 -18.58 -12.18 -10.56
C PHE A 572 -17.23 -11.69 -10.03
N TRP A 573 -16.10 -12.19 -10.54
CA TRP A 573 -14.78 -11.73 -10.07
C TRP A 573 -14.47 -10.26 -10.46
N LEU A 574 -15.02 -9.78 -11.58
CA LEU A 574 -15.00 -8.36 -11.94
C LEU A 574 -15.81 -7.50 -10.96
N LEU A 575 -16.99 -7.95 -10.54
CA LEU A 575 -17.79 -7.27 -9.51
C LEU A 575 -17.05 -7.24 -8.16
N VAL A 576 -16.44 -8.36 -7.75
CA VAL A 576 -15.58 -8.44 -6.55
C VAL A 576 -14.43 -7.43 -6.63
N ALA A 577 -13.72 -7.35 -7.75
CA ALA A 577 -12.62 -6.39 -7.89
C ALA A 577 -13.11 -4.92 -7.91
N VAL A 578 -14.25 -4.61 -8.54
CA VAL A 578 -14.80 -3.25 -8.50
C VAL A 578 -15.24 -2.87 -7.08
N CYS A 579 -16.00 -3.72 -6.39
CA CYS A 579 -16.62 -3.41 -5.12
C CYS A 579 -15.73 -3.64 -3.88
N GLU A 580 -14.66 -4.45 -3.96
CA GLU A 580 -13.74 -4.69 -2.81
C GLU A 580 -12.35 -4.04 -2.97
N ARG A 581 -11.96 -3.62 -4.19
CA ARG A 581 -10.60 -3.15 -4.52
C ARG A 581 -10.55 -1.78 -5.18
N MET A 582 -11.45 -1.49 -6.13
CA MET A 582 -11.41 -0.23 -6.90
C MET A 582 -12.25 0.89 -6.30
N LEU A 583 -13.45 0.59 -5.80
CA LEU A 583 -14.40 1.55 -5.22
C LEU A 583 -14.96 1.08 -3.86
N PRO A 584 -14.13 0.60 -2.93
CA PRO A 584 -14.58 -0.16 -1.76
C PRO A 584 -15.48 0.61 -0.80
N ASP A 585 -15.33 1.93 -0.75
CA ASP A 585 -16.06 2.78 0.19
C ASP A 585 -17.31 3.42 -0.46
N TYR A 586 -17.51 3.24 -1.78
CA TYR A 586 -18.66 3.75 -2.56
C TYR A 586 -19.91 2.86 -2.48
N PHE A 587 -19.71 1.54 -2.44
CA PHE A 587 -20.82 0.57 -2.37
C PHE A 587 -21.32 0.30 -0.94
N ASN A 588 -20.79 1.02 0.05
CA ASN A 588 -21.09 0.85 1.46
C ASN A 588 -22.48 1.43 1.80
N HIS A 589 -23.27 0.72 2.62
CA HIS A 589 -24.63 1.12 3.01
C HIS A 589 -24.70 2.48 3.74
N ARG A 590 -23.59 2.96 4.33
CA ARG A 590 -23.49 4.29 4.93
C ARG A 590 -22.73 5.25 3.98
N VAL A 591 -23.38 5.70 2.92
CA VAL A 591 -22.86 6.81 2.08
C VAL A 591 -22.91 8.11 2.89
N ILE A 592 -21.79 8.46 3.51
CA ILE A 592 -21.58 9.79 4.09
C ILE A 592 -21.20 10.72 2.93
N GLY A 593 -22.12 11.64 2.59
CA GLY A 593 -21.94 12.68 1.56
C GLY A 593 -21.51 14.02 2.14
#